data_AF-A0A4Q3WDA0-F1
#
_entry.id   AF-A0A4Q3WDA0-F1
#
_cell.length_a   1.000
_cell.length_b   1.000
_cell.length_c   1.000
_cell.angle_alpha   90.00
_cell.angle_beta   90.00
_cell.angle_gamma   90.00
#
_symmetry.space_group_name_H-M   'P 1'
#
loop_
_entity.id
_entity.type
_entity.pdbx_description
1 polymer ?
#
loop_
_entity_poly.entity_id
_entity_poly.type
_entity_poly.pdbx_seq_one_letter_code
_entity_poly.pdbx_strand_id
1 'polypeptide(L)'
;MVIAVTALCIGLFIHAVFSIVKFYVERRIPRRQLKIAEEVMRGAQPSLGTAERAYPKEVLATLAEFKRCVEAGSTKQQAALWEFGHAIGESCLKKGYQEGVKTGAIPEGKIRIEVSLNELLQMSWLAHLGFQHMMPNFRGIEIHRFSGEDDAREAARSVAMLECALPKTERPFGDVKVQILTREKMISDWWVPKVQLKSA
;
A
#
# COMPACT_ATOMS: atom_id res chain seq x y z
N MET A 1 55.38 -60.53 9.60
CA MET A 1 54.77 -60.16 8.29
C MET A 1 53.28 -59.89 8.41
N VAL A 2 52.48 -60.78 9.02
CA VAL A 2 51.01 -60.62 9.17
C VAL A 2 50.59 -59.31 9.86
N ILE A 3 51.26 -58.91 10.95
CA ILE A 3 50.94 -57.68 11.70
C ILE A 3 51.18 -56.39 10.88
N ALA A 4 52.20 -56.39 10.01
CA ALA A 4 52.49 -55.23 9.16
C ALA A 4 51.46 -55.08 8.03
N VAL A 5 51.00 -56.20 7.47
CA VAL A 5 49.96 -56.22 6.43
C VAL A 5 48.61 -55.80 7.02
N THR A 6 48.25 -56.27 8.22
CA THR A 6 47.00 -55.85 8.87
C THR A 6 47.01 -54.37 9.24
N ALA A 7 48.12 -53.84 9.76
CA ALA A 7 48.25 -52.41 10.05
C ALA A 7 48.12 -51.53 8.79
N LEU A 8 48.73 -51.96 7.66
CA LEU A 8 48.61 -51.26 6.39
C LEU A 8 47.18 -51.26 5.85
N CYS A 9 46.49 -52.40 5.91
CA CYS A 9 45.08 -52.51 5.49
C CYS A 9 44.16 -51.62 6.33
N ILE A 10 44.38 -51.56 7.66
CA ILE A 10 43.61 -50.67 8.55
C ILE A 10 43.88 -49.20 8.23
N GLY A 11 45.15 -48.82 8.00
CA GLY A 11 45.51 -47.45 7.62
C GLY A 11 44.86 -47.00 6.32
N LEU A 12 44.86 -47.85 5.29
CA LEU A 12 44.20 -47.57 4.01
C LEU A 12 42.67 -47.47 4.16
N PHE A 13 42.06 -48.33 4.98
CA PHE A 13 40.63 -48.29 5.25
C PHE A 13 40.23 -46.97 5.95
N ILE A 14 40.98 -46.56 6.97
CA ILE A 14 40.73 -45.29 7.68
C ILE A 14 40.89 -44.10 6.73
N HIS A 15 41.91 -44.09 5.87
CA HIS A 15 42.10 -43.02 4.89
C HIS A 15 40.96 -42.97 3.86
N ALA A 16 40.50 -44.12 3.37
CA ALA A 16 39.38 -44.20 2.44
C ALA A 16 38.08 -43.68 3.08
N VAL A 17 37.77 -44.11 4.31
CA VAL A 17 36.59 -43.64 5.06
C VAL A 17 36.68 -42.14 5.31
N PHE A 18 37.83 -41.63 5.73
CA PHE A 18 38.03 -40.19 5.96
C PHE A 18 37.87 -39.37 4.67
N SER A 19 38.41 -39.85 3.55
CA SER A 19 38.27 -39.18 2.25
C SER A 19 36.81 -39.15 1.76
N ILE A 20 36.06 -40.22 1.98
CA ILE A 20 34.63 -40.28 1.63
C ILE A 20 33.84 -39.32 2.51
N VAL A 21 34.07 -39.33 3.83
CA VAL A 21 33.38 -38.43 4.76
C VAL A 21 33.69 -36.97 4.43
N LYS A 22 34.95 -36.63 4.18
CA LYS A 22 35.37 -35.28 3.77
C LYS A 22 34.67 -34.83 2.49
N PHE A 23 34.67 -35.67 1.46
CA PHE A 23 33.99 -35.40 0.19
C PHE A 23 32.47 -35.21 0.37
N TYR A 24 31.84 -36.03 1.22
CA TYR A 24 30.42 -35.92 1.54
C TYR A 24 30.08 -34.62 2.27
N VAL A 25 30.91 -34.20 3.23
CA VAL A 25 30.72 -32.96 4.00
C VAL A 25 30.92 -31.73 3.11
N GLU A 26 31.99 -31.71 2.30
CA GLU A 26 32.31 -30.60 1.39
C GLU A 26 31.21 -30.35 0.35
N ARG A 27 30.53 -31.41 -0.13
CA ARG A 27 29.40 -31.25 -1.08
C ARG A 27 28.05 -30.95 -0.43
N ARG A 28 27.84 -31.34 0.83
CA ARG A 28 26.56 -31.15 1.51
C ARG A 28 26.34 -29.70 1.97
N ILE A 29 27.41 -29.03 2.40
CA ILE A 29 27.33 -27.68 2.95
C ILE A 29 26.88 -26.65 1.88
N PRO A 30 27.47 -26.60 0.66
CA PRO A 30 27.03 -25.70 -0.40
C PRO A 30 25.57 -25.90 -0.81
N ARG A 31 25.16 -27.16 -1.02
CA ARG A 31 23.77 -27.51 -1.39
C ARG A 31 22.76 -27.06 -0.35
N ARG A 32 23.09 -27.19 0.94
CA ARG A 32 22.22 -26.73 2.02
C ARG A 32 22.04 -25.21 1.98
N GLN A 33 23.10 -24.46 1.71
CA GLN A 33 23.04 -23.00 1.68
C GLN A 33 22.28 -22.46 0.48
N LEU A 34 22.47 -23.06 -0.70
CA LEU A 34 21.69 -22.69 -1.90
C LEU A 34 20.20 -22.95 -1.70
N LYS A 35 19.86 -24.09 -1.09
CA LYS A 35 18.47 -24.41 -0.76
C LYS A 35 17.85 -23.39 0.19
N ILE A 36 18.61 -22.91 1.18
CA ILE A 36 18.14 -21.85 2.09
C ILE A 36 17.86 -20.55 1.32
N ALA A 37 18.75 -20.14 0.42
CA ALA A 37 18.52 -18.95 -0.40
C ALA A 37 17.29 -19.06 -1.30
N GLU A 38 17.02 -20.25 -1.86
CA GLU A 38 15.80 -20.52 -2.64
C GLU A 38 14.53 -20.46 -1.78
N GLU A 39 14.55 -21.02 -0.57
CA GLU A 39 13.41 -20.91 0.36
C GLU A 39 13.16 -19.47 0.80
N VAL A 40 14.22 -18.68 1.03
CA VAL A 40 14.11 -17.26 1.37
C VAL A 40 13.53 -16.46 0.21
N MET A 41 14.00 -16.70 -1.03
CA MET A 41 13.42 -16.07 -2.22
C MET A 41 11.95 -16.43 -2.38
N ARG A 42 11.59 -17.70 -2.17
CA ARG A 42 10.20 -18.17 -2.23
C ARG A 42 9.33 -17.49 -1.17
N GLY A 43 9.83 -17.36 0.07
CA GLY A 43 9.13 -16.64 1.13
C GLY A 43 8.96 -15.14 0.85
N ALA A 44 9.92 -14.54 0.14
CA ALA A 44 9.90 -13.12 -0.19
C ALA A 44 9.11 -12.77 -1.46
N GLN A 45 8.62 -13.76 -2.22
CA GLN A 45 7.84 -13.56 -3.47
C GLN A 45 6.67 -12.58 -3.36
N PRO A 46 5.82 -12.61 -2.30
CA PRO A 46 4.70 -11.66 -2.20
C PRO A 46 5.19 -10.19 -2.17
N SER A 47 6.32 -9.97 -1.52
CA SER A 47 6.94 -8.66 -1.35
C SER A 47 7.84 -8.27 -2.51
N LEU A 48 8.47 -9.21 -3.21
CA LEU A 48 9.41 -8.89 -4.30
C LEU A 48 8.80 -9.03 -5.71
N GLY A 49 7.64 -9.69 -5.84
CA GLY A 49 7.01 -10.03 -7.12
C GLY A 49 7.13 -11.53 -7.45
N THR A 50 6.27 -12.03 -8.33
CA THR A 50 6.30 -13.42 -8.82
C THR A 50 7.00 -13.51 -10.19
N ALA A 51 7.82 -14.56 -10.36
CA ALA A 51 8.73 -14.85 -11.47
C ALA A 51 10.09 -14.12 -11.46
N GLU A 52 11.14 -14.80 -11.94
CA GLU A 52 12.53 -14.30 -11.96
C GLU A 52 12.72 -12.98 -12.71
N ARG A 53 11.76 -12.55 -13.55
CA ARG A 53 11.77 -11.26 -14.25
C ARG A 53 11.16 -10.10 -13.45
N ALA A 54 10.46 -10.37 -12.35
CA ALA A 54 9.82 -9.35 -11.50
C ALA A 54 10.67 -8.96 -10.29
N TYR A 55 11.69 -9.74 -9.93
CA TYR A 55 12.56 -9.42 -8.81
C TYR A 55 13.38 -8.14 -9.06
N PRO A 56 13.66 -7.35 -8.02
CA PRO A 56 14.58 -6.23 -8.12
C PRO A 56 15.94 -6.69 -8.67
N LYS A 57 16.49 -5.93 -9.63
CA LYS A 57 17.76 -6.25 -10.29
C LYS A 57 18.91 -6.47 -9.30
N GLU A 58 18.89 -5.72 -8.21
CA GLU A 58 19.86 -5.77 -7.12
C GLU A 58 19.81 -7.11 -6.36
N VAL A 59 18.61 -7.61 -6.06
CA VAL A 59 18.41 -8.93 -5.44
C VAL A 59 18.91 -10.07 -6.35
N LEU A 60 18.66 -9.96 -7.66
CA LEU A 60 19.13 -10.96 -8.62
C LEU A 60 20.66 -10.97 -8.77
N ALA A 61 21.27 -9.78 -8.79
CA ALA A 61 22.72 -9.63 -8.89
C ALA A 61 23.43 -10.21 -7.67
N THR A 62 22.95 -9.88 -6.46
CA THR A 62 23.51 -10.40 -5.21
C THR A 62 23.28 -11.90 -5.04
N LEU A 63 22.14 -12.44 -5.49
CA LEU A 63 21.88 -13.89 -5.50
C LEU A 63 22.83 -14.65 -6.44
N ALA A 64 23.07 -14.12 -7.65
CA ALA A 64 23.99 -14.74 -8.60
C ALA A 64 25.43 -14.76 -8.04
N GLU A 65 25.85 -13.67 -7.40
CA GLU A 65 27.15 -13.57 -6.76
C GLU A 65 27.29 -14.56 -5.59
N PHE A 66 26.25 -14.66 -4.74
CA PHE A 66 26.22 -15.63 -3.66
C PHE A 66 26.33 -17.07 -4.18
N LYS A 67 25.56 -17.44 -5.19
CA LYS A 67 25.63 -18.77 -5.83
C LYS A 67 27.04 -19.09 -6.31
N ARG A 68 27.68 -18.14 -7.00
CA ARG A 68 29.05 -18.26 -7.49
C ARG A 68 30.04 -18.48 -6.35
N CYS A 69 29.94 -17.73 -5.25
CA CYS A 69 30.83 -17.90 -4.10
C CYS A 69 30.66 -19.24 -3.39
N VAL A 70 29.42 -19.74 -3.29
CA VAL A 70 29.08 -21.03 -2.67
C VAL A 70 29.64 -22.20 -3.49
N GLU A 71 29.47 -22.17 -4.81
CA GLU A 71 29.98 -23.21 -5.72
C GLU A 71 31.51 -23.22 -5.79
N ALA A 72 32.14 -22.05 -5.73
CA ALA A 72 33.59 -21.91 -5.74
C ALA A 72 34.25 -22.23 -4.38
N GLY A 73 33.48 -22.45 -3.31
CA GLY A 73 34.02 -22.60 -1.95
C GLY A 73 34.83 -21.37 -1.50
N SER A 74 34.41 -20.17 -1.93
CA SER A 74 35.16 -18.94 -1.71
C SER A 74 35.08 -18.47 -0.26
N THR A 75 36.18 -17.92 0.26
CA THR A 75 36.18 -17.22 1.56
C THR A 75 35.25 -16.01 1.60
N LYS A 76 34.82 -15.49 0.43
CA LYS A 76 33.87 -14.37 0.30
C LYS A 76 32.40 -14.78 0.43
N GLN A 77 32.10 -16.07 0.59
CA GLN A 77 30.74 -16.60 0.66
C GLN A 77 29.87 -15.94 1.74
N GLN A 78 30.44 -15.69 2.92
CA GLN A 78 29.70 -15.05 4.01
C GLN A 78 29.35 -13.59 3.70
N ALA A 79 30.26 -12.84 3.06
CA ALA A 79 30.00 -11.48 2.62
C ALA A 79 28.93 -11.45 1.53
N ALA A 80 29.01 -12.34 0.54
CA ALA A 80 28.00 -12.44 -0.53
C ALA A 80 26.61 -12.82 0.01
N LEU A 81 26.54 -13.66 1.06
CA LEU A 81 25.29 -13.99 1.75
C LEU A 81 24.67 -12.78 2.46
N TRP A 82 25.52 -11.96 3.10
CA TRP A 82 25.08 -10.75 3.78
C TRP A 82 24.47 -9.73 2.82
N GLU A 83 25.17 -9.45 1.71
CA GLU A 83 24.68 -8.55 0.67
C GLU A 83 23.36 -9.03 0.06
N PHE A 84 23.24 -10.33 -0.20
CA PHE A 84 21.99 -10.93 -0.65
C PHE A 84 20.83 -10.75 0.35
N GLY A 85 21.08 -11.00 1.64
CA GLY A 85 20.08 -10.81 2.70
C GLY A 85 19.67 -9.35 2.84
N HIS A 86 20.62 -8.42 2.76
CA HIS A 86 20.38 -6.99 2.83
C HIS A 86 19.49 -6.49 1.69
N ALA A 87 19.83 -6.84 0.44
CA ALA A 87 19.08 -6.45 -0.75
C ALA A 87 17.61 -6.92 -0.72
N ILE A 88 17.35 -8.14 -0.19
CA ILE A 88 16.00 -8.66 0.00
C ILE A 88 15.24 -7.85 1.05
N GLY A 89 15.87 -7.66 2.22
CA GLY A 89 15.24 -6.97 3.35
C GLY A 89 14.81 -5.55 2.99
N GLU A 90 15.69 -4.79 2.34
CA GLU A 90 15.41 -3.42 1.92
C GLU A 90 14.29 -3.35 0.88
N SER A 91 14.33 -4.24 -0.11
CA SER A 91 13.30 -4.28 -1.17
C SER A 91 11.91 -4.62 -0.60
N CYS A 92 11.83 -5.56 0.34
CA CYS A 92 10.58 -5.90 1.03
C CYS A 92 10.05 -4.75 1.89
N LEU A 93 10.93 -4.11 2.66
CA LEU A 93 10.57 -2.98 3.53
C LEU A 93 10.02 -1.80 2.73
N LYS A 94 10.69 -1.45 1.63
CA LYS A 94 10.29 -0.32 0.77
C LYS A 94 8.90 -0.53 0.17
N LYS A 95 8.57 -1.74 -0.28
CA LYS A 95 7.25 -2.04 -0.83
C LYS A 95 6.17 -2.04 0.25
N GLY A 96 6.43 -2.65 1.41
CA GLY A 96 5.48 -2.68 2.53
C GLY A 96 5.13 -1.27 3.04
N TYR A 97 6.13 -0.39 3.12
CA TYR A 97 5.94 1.00 3.51
C TYR A 97 5.08 1.78 2.51
N GLN A 98 5.34 1.62 1.21
CA GLN A 98 4.62 2.33 0.16
C GLN A 98 3.14 1.90 0.06
N GLU A 99 2.84 0.62 0.24
CA GLU A 99 1.46 0.12 0.21
C GLU A 99 0.67 0.50 1.47
N GLY A 100 1.32 0.50 2.64
CA GLY A 100 0.71 0.93 3.90
C GLY A 100 0.33 2.41 3.91
N VAL A 101 1.19 3.27 3.38
CA VAL A 101 0.93 4.71 3.28
C VAL A 101 -0.21 5.01 2.30
N LYS A 102 -0.28 4.30 1.17
CA LYS A 102 -1.33 4.51 0.17
C LYS A 102 -2.71 4.03 0.63
N THR A 103 -2.76 2.97 1.42
CA THR A 103 -4.03 2.33 1.78
C THR A 103 -4.65 2.91 3.05
N GLY A 104 -3.83 3.36 4.01
CA GLY A 104 -4.28 3.68 5.37
C GLY A 104 -4.40 5.16 5.74
N ALA A 105 -3.97 6.11 4.91
CA ALA A 105 -3.95 7.51 5.32
C ALA A 105 -5.34 8.16 5.19
N ILE A 106 -6.11 8.16 6.28
CA ILE A 106 -7.27 9.03 6.48
C ILE A 106 -6.75 10.43 6.88
N PRO A 107 -7.15 11.52 6.20
CA PRO A 107 -6.76 12.87 6.62
C PRO A 107 -7.29 13.18 8.02
N GLU A 108 -6.53 13.94 8.81
CA GLU A 108 -6.91 14.31 10.17
C GLU A 108 -8.32 14.94 10.20
N GLY A 109 -9.18 14.45 11.10
CA GLY A 109 -10.56 14.91 11.25
C GLY A 109 -11.59 14.36 10.25
N LYS A 110 -11.25 13.34 9.44
CA LYS A 110 -12.20 12.73 8.49
C LYS A 110 -12.49 11.27 8.81
N ILE A 111 -13.65 10.81 8.36
CA ILE A 111 -14.05 9.39 8.39
C ILE A 111 -14.19 8.93 6.94
N ARG A 112 -13.60 7.79 6.60
CA ARG A 112 -13.79 7.14 5.31
C ARG A 112 -15.03 6.25 5.39
N ILE A 113 -16.00 6.49 4.51
CA ILE A 113 -17.22 5.70 4.38
C ILE A 113 -17.25 5.14 2.96
N GLU A 114 -17.47 3.84 2.83
CA GLU A 114 -17.67 3.19 1.54
C GLU A 114 -19.15 3.26 1.17
N VAL A 115 -19.46 3.82 -0.01
CA VAL A 115 -20.82 3.97 -0.52
C VAL A 115 -20.86 3.52 -1.98
N SER A 116 -21.96 2.91 -2.41
CA SER A 116 -22.21 2.63 -3.83
C SER A 116 -22.52 3.93 -4.60
N LEU A 117 -22.38 3.88 -5.92
CA LEU A 117 -22.67 5.04 -6.77
C LEU A 117 -24.13 5.52 -6.63
N ASN A 118 -25.07 4.57 -6.56
CA ASN A 118 -26.49 4.90 -6.42
C ASN A 118 -26.79 5.54 -5.05
N GLU A 119 -26.16 5.04 -3.98
CA GLU A 119 -26.27 5.65 -2.65
C GLU A 119 -25.68 7.07 -2.65
N LEU A 120 -24.52 7.28 -3.28
CA LEU A 120 -23.92 8.60 -3.38
C LEU A 120 -24.81 9.59 -4.16
N LEU A 121 -25.45 9.12 -5.25
CA LEU A 121 -26.39 9.93 -6.04
C LEU A 121 -27.61 10.33 -5.19
N GLN A 122 -28.24 9.36 -4.52
CA GLN A 122 -29.37 9.61 -3.62
C GLN A 122 -28.99 10.57 -2.48
N MET A 123 -27.81 10.37 -1.87
CA MET A 123 -27.27 11.25 -0.85
C MET A 123 -27.06 12.67 -1.36
N SER A 124 -26.54 12.84 -2.59
CA SER A 124 -26.35 14.18 -3.16
C SER A 124 -27.67 14.95 -3.33
N TRP A 125 -28.73 14.27 -3.77
CA TRP A 125 -30.06 14.85 -3.91
C TRP A 125 -30.70 15.18 -2.56
N LEU A 126 -30.66 14.23 -1.63
CA LEU A 126 -31.19 14.44 -0.28
C LEU A 126 -30.44 15.55 0.45
N ALA A 127 -29.12 15.62 0.30
CA ALA A 127 -28.31 16.68 0.88
C ALA A 127 -28.63 18.05 0.28
N HIS A 128 -28.86 18.14 -1.03
CA HIS A 128 -29.27 19.39 -1.68
C HIS A 128 -30.67 19.84 -1.24
N LEU A 129 -31.65 18.93 -1.18
CA LEU A 129 -33.01 19.23 -0.71
C LEU A 129 -33.01 19.63 0.77
N GLY A 130 -32.34 18.84 1.62
CA GLY A 130 -32.15 19.15 3.02
C GLY A 130 -31.51 20.53 3.20
N PHE A 131 -30.46 20.83 2.43
CA PHE A 131 -29.82 22.14 2.45
C PHE A 131 -30.80 23.30 2.19
N GLN A 132 -31.67 23.17 1.17
CA GLN A 132 -32.69 24.18 0.90
C GLN A 132 -33.69 24.33 2.05
N HIS A 133 -34.09 23.22 2.67
CA HIS A 133 -35.04 23.19 3.78
C HIS A 133 -34.46 23.68 5.12
N MET A 134 -33.14 23.59 5.31
CA MET A 134 -32.43 24.09 6.50
C MET A 134 -32.17 25.60 6.43
N MET A 135 -32.54 26.28 5.33
CA MET A 135 -32.51 27.74 5.25
C MET A 135 -33.48 28.37 6.28
N PRO A 136 -33.13 29.50 6.92
CA PRO A 136 -33.91 30.11 7.99
C PRO A 136 -35.37 30.45 7.68
N ASN A 137 -35.74 30.62 6.40
CA ASN A 137 -37.08 31.02 5.97
C ASN A 137 -37.95 29.87 5.43
N PHE A 138 -37.45 28.64 5.39
CA PHE A 138 -38.30 27.51 5.03
C PHE A 138 -39.27 27.22 6.18
N ARG A 139 -40.58 27.39 5.93
CA ARG A 139 -41.64 27.30 6.96
C ARG A 139 -41.99 25.87 7.40
N GLY A 140 -41.40 24.85 6.79
CA GLY A 140 -41.78 23.46 7.04
C GLY A 140 -40.93 22.72 8.08
N ILE A 141 -39.74 23.23 8.44
CA ILE A 141 -38.83 22.57 9.39
C ILE A 141 -38.15 23.63 10.26
N GLU A 142 -38.62 23.82 11.49
CA GLU A 142 -38.00 24.76 12.44
C GLU A 142 -36.85 24.15 13.24
N ILE A 143 -36.82 22.81 13.35
CA ILE A 143 -35.95 22.07 14.28
C ILE A 143 -34.50 21.96 13.79
N HIS A 144 -34.23 22.10 12.48
CA HIS A 144 -32.92 21.81 11.87
C HIS A 144 -32.33 22.96 11.04
N ARG A 145 -32.58 24.22 11.40
CA ARG A 145 -32.07 25.38 10.65
C ARG A 145 -30.59 25.64 10.91
N PHE A 146 -29.90 26.22 9.93
CA PHE A 146 -28.52 26.71 10.11
C PHE A 146 -28.48 27.81 11.17
N SER A 147 -27.47 27.74 12.03
CA SER A 147 -27.25 28.68 13.13
C SER A 147 -26.76 30.05 12.64
N GLY A 148 -26.13 30.10 11.46
CA GLY A 148 -25.61 31.32 10.85
C GLY A 148 -25.13 31.09 9.41
N GLU A 149 -24.61 32.16 8.80
CA GLU A 149 -24.16 32.16 7.41
C GLU A 149 -22.96 31.22 7.20
N ASP A 150 -22.02 31.18 8.15
CA ASP A 150 -20.81 30.37 8.05
C ASP A 150 -21.10 28.87 8.15
N ASP A 151 -22.04 28.49 9.01
CA ASP A 151 -22.57 27.13 9.14
C ASP A 151 -23.23 26.67 7.83
N ALA A 152 -24.03 27.54 7.21
CA ALA A 152 -24.62 27.29 5.89
C ALA A 152 -23.54 27.16 4.79
N ARG A 153 -22.47 27.97 4.82
CA ARG A 153 -21.36 27.88 3.86
C ARG A 153 -20.56 26.58 4.03
N GLU A 154 -20.32 26.16 5.26
CA GLU A 154 -19.64 24.90 5.55
C GLU A 154 -20.45 23.70 5.03
N ALA A 155 -21.75 23.68 5.30
CA ALA A 155 -22.64 22.65 4.76
C ALA A 155 -22.68 22.67 3.22
N ALA A 156 -22.75 23.85 2.60
CA ALA A 156 -22.74 23.99 1.14
C ALA A 156 -21.50 23.40 0.47
N ARG A 157 -20.32 23.59 1.10
CA ARG A 157 -19.06 22.98 0.65
C ARG A 157 -19.06 21.46 0.79
N SER A 158 -19.60 20.93 1.88
CA SER A 158 -19.73 19.49 2.07
C SER A 158 -20.63 18.84 1.01
N VAL A 159 -21.76 19.47 0.66
CA VAL A 159 -22.61 19.02 -0.46
C VAL A 159 -21.86 19.10 -1.78
N ALA A 160 -21.11 20.18 -2.02
CA ALA A 160 -20.30 20.32 -3.22
C ALA A 160 -19.25 19.22 -3.37
N MET A 161 -18.65 18.76 -2.26
CA MET A 161 -17.72 17.63 -2.27
C MET A 161 -18.39 16.33 -2.73
N LEU A 162 -19.61 16.03 -2.24
CA LEU A 162 -20.38 14.87 -2.67
C LEU A 162 -20.74 14.94 -4.16
N GLU A 163 -21.19 16.12 -4.60
CA GLU A 163 -21.53 16.39 -6.01
C GLU A 163 -20.33 16.24 -6.95
N CYS A 164 -19.14 16.65 -6.49
CA CYS A 164 -17.91 16.52 -7.27
C CYS A 164 -17.41 15.07 -7.37
N ALA A 165 -17.72 14.22 -6.38
CA ALA A 165 -17.36 12.81 -6.38
C ALA A 165 -18.15 12.00 -7.43
N LEU A 166 -19.31 12.49 -7.89
CA LEU A 166 -20.08 11.85 -8.95
C LEU A 166 -19.39 11.98 -10.33
N PRO A 167 -19.33 10.90 -11.13
CA PRO A 167 -18.86 10.94 -12.51
C PRO A 167 -19.66 11.93 -13.36
N LYS A 168 -19.01 12.65 -14.30
CA LYS A 168 -19.67 13.70 -15.11
C LYS A 168 -20.90 13.20 -15.89
N THR A 169 -20.88 11.95 -16.35
CA THR A 169 -21.96 11.33 -17.12
C THR A 169 -23.20 10.99 -16.29
N GLU A 170 -23.02 10.80 -14.98
CA GLU A 170 -24.05 10.40 -14.02
C GLU A 170 -24.61 11.61 -13.25
N ARG A 171 -24.10 12.82 -13.52
CA ARG A 171 -24.52 14.02 -12.80
C ARG A 171 -25.93 14.42 -13.22
N PRO A 172 -26.81 14.71 -12.25
CA PRO A 172 -28.18 15.12 -12.50
C PRO A 172 -28.31 16.58 -12.96
N PHE A 173 -27.18 17.30 -13.09
CA PHE A 173 -27.09 18.70 -13.49
C PHE A 173 -25.94 18.88 -14.49
N GLY A 174 -26.06 19.86 -15.38
CA GLY A 174 -25.10 20.09 -16.46
C GLY A 174 -23.72 20.55 -15.98
N ASP A 175 -23.68 21.59 -15.14
CA ASP A 175 -22.41 22.14 -14.62
C ASP A 175 -22.43 22.23 -13.08
N VAL A 176 -21.51 21.50 -12.45
CA VAL A 176 -21.32 21.48 -10.99
C VAL A 176 -20.96 22.87 -10.46
N LYS A 177 -20.23 23.68 -11.23
CA LYS A 177 -19.85 25.03 -10.81
C LYS A 177 -21.07 25.93 -10.67
N VAL A 178 -21.99 25.83 -11.63
CA VAL A 178 -23.25 26.57 -11.59
C VAL A 178 -24.08 26.14 -10.37
N GLN A 179 -24.13 24.84 -10.08
CA GLN A 179 -24.83 24.31 -8.90
C GLN A 179 -24.25 24.88 -7.58
N ILE A 180 -22.92 24.92 -7.45
CA ILE A 180 -22.22 25.45 -6.27
C ILE A 180 -22.46 26.96 -6.13
N LEU A 181 -22.26 27.73 -7.21
CA LEU A 181 -22.45 29.18 -7.20
C LEU A 181 -23.90 29.55 -6.89
N THR A 182 -24.86 28.76 -7.39
CA THR A 182 -26.27 28.96 -7.06
C THR A 182 -26.51 28.79 -5.56
N ARG A 183 -25.92 27.73 -4.95
CA ARG A 183 -26.02 27.48 -3.51
C ARG A 183 -25.36 28.59 -2.68
N GLU A 184 -24.20 29.08 -3.08
CA GLU A 184 -23.51 30.19 -2.41
C GLU A 184 -24.27 31.51 -2.53
N LYS A 185 -24.86 31.76 -3.71
CA LYS A 185 -25.74 32.91 -3.92
C LYS A 185 -26.97 32.84 -3.04
N MET A 186 -27.60 31.67 -2.91
CA MET A 186 -28.75 31.49 -1.99
C MET A 186 -28.40 31.86 -0.55
N ILE A 187 -27.21 31.49 -0.06
CA ILE A 187 -26.74 31.87 1.28
C ILE A 187 -26.56 33.38 1.38
N SER A 188 -25.85 33.97 0.41
CA SER A 188 -25.50 35.39 0.40
C SER A 188 -26.76 36.27 0.32
N ASP A 189 -27.67 35.94 -0.60
CA ASP A 189 -28.94 36.65 -0.77
C ASP A 189 -29.82 36.56 0.50
N TRP A 190 -29.62 35.54 1.35
CA TRP A 190 -30.44 35.29 2.54
C TRP A 190 -29.94 36.01 3.79
N TRP A 191 -28.62 36.12 3.98
CA TRP A 191 -28.03 36.75 5.18
C TRP A 191 -27.68 38.23 4.99
N VAL A 192 -27.68 38.74 3.75
CA VAL A 192 -27.63 40.19 3.53
C VAL A 192 -28.92 40.83 4.06
N PRO A 193 -28.84 41.85 4.93
CA PRO A 193 -30.01 42.63 5.31
C PRO A 193 -30.64 43.17 4.04
N LYS A 194 -31.90 42.83 3.77
CA LYS A 194 -32.65 43.52 2.71
C LYS A 194 -32.66 45.00 3.09
N VAL A 195 -31.79 45.79 2.46
CA VAL A 195 -31.83 47.25 2.56
C VAL A 195 -33.25 47.60 2.14
N GLN A 196 -34.05 48.03 3.11
CA GLN A 196 -35.38 48.54 2.86
C GLN A 196 -35.20 49.76 1.96
N LEU A 197 -35.35 49.57 0.65
CA LEU A 197 -35.63 50.67 -0.26
C LEU A 197 -36.96 51.23 0.22
N LYS A 198 -36.88 52.28 1.05
CA LYS A 198 -38.02 53.15 1.36
C LYS A 198 -38.50 53.66 0.01
N SER A 199 -39.65 53.17 -0.42
CA SER A 199 -40.43 53.76 -1.50
C SER A 199 -40.69 55.23 -1.17
N ALA A 200 -40.07 56.13 -1.93
CA ALA A 200 -40.48 57.52 -2.06
C ALA A 200 -41.20 57.68 -3.40
#